data_AF-A0A379TS66-F1
#
_entry.id   AF-A0A379TS66-F1
#
_cell.length_a   1.000
_cell.length_b   1.000
_cell.length_c   1.000
_cell.angle_alpha   90.00
_cell.angle_beta   90.00
_cell.angle_gamma   90.00
#
_symmetry.space_group_name_H-M   'P 1'
#
loop_
_entity.id
_entity.type
_entity.pdbx_description
1 polymer ?
#
loop_
_entity_poly.entity_id
_entity_poly.type
_entity_poly.pdbx_seq_one_letter_code
_entity_poly.pdbx_strand_id
1 'polypeptide(L)'
;MHKNILIVGAGFSGMWAALSAARLVDKYQSEDIKITVIAPQPELRVRPRFYENAVTTLVAPLQPLFDITGVNFLRGTVRQIFPGSKEVSWTDASGETRVKPLRSPGTCQRQPRRSLTGGRRSDTCFRSGSAGKRGSSGTTSERPGLPG
;
A
#
# COMPACT_ATOMS: atom_id res chain seq x y z
N MET A 1 7.43 6.69 11.88
CA MET A 1 7.14 5.33 11.34
C MET A 1 6.85 5.52 9.86
N HIS A 2 7.82 5.25 8.97
CA HIS A 2 7.60 5.56 7.56
C HIS A 2 6.58 4.60 6.92
N LYS A 3 5.58 5.13 6.21
CA LYS A 3 4.56 4.37 5.50
C LYS A 3 4.74 4.54 3.99
N ASN A 4 4.59 3.47 3.24
CA ASN A 4 4.65 3.51 1.78
C ASN A 4 3.27 3.26 1.21
N ILE A 5 2.76 4.21 0.42
CA ILE A 5 1.55 4.04 -0.38
C ILE A 5 2.01 3.63 -1.78
N LEU A 6 1.59 2.44 -2.21
CA LEU A 6 1.86 1.95 -3.56
C LEU A 6 0.56 1.98 -4.38
N ILE A 7 0.62 2.65 -5.52
CA ILE A 7 -0.47 2.75 -6.50
C ILE A 7 -0.04 1.96 -7.72
N VAL A 8 -0.92 1.08 -8.19
CA VAL A 8 -0.67 0.22 -9.35
C VAL A 8 -1.43 0.78 -10.54
N GLY A 9 -0.69 1.17 -11.57
CA GLY A 9 -1.21 1.79 -12.79
C GLY A 9 -1.17 3.32 -12.75
N ALA A 10 -0.94 3.91 -13.92
CA ALA A 10 -0.92 5.36 -14.16
C ALA A 10 -2.04 5.80 -15.12
N GLY A 11 -3.18 5.09 -15.11
CA GLY A 11 -4.39 5.52 -15.80
C GLY A 11 -5.11 6.65 -15.06
N PHE A 12 -6.36 6.92 -15.41
CA PHE A 12 -7.17 7.95 -14.76
C PHE A 12 -7.27 7.73 -13.24
N SER A 13 -7.61 6.52 -12.80
CA SER A 13 -7.74 6.20 -11.38
C SER A 13 -6.40 6.31 -10.64
N GLY A 14 -5.32 5.82 -11.24
CA GLY A 14 -3.98 5.83 -10.65
C GLY A 14 -3.42 7.25 -10.47
N MET A 15 -3.60 8.11 -11.48
CA MET A 15 -3.23 9.52 -11.41
C MET A 15 -3.96 10.24 -10.27
N TRP A 16 -5.29 10.14 -10.21
CA TRP A 16 -6.08 10.81 -9.18
C TRP A 16 -5.82 10.26 -7.78
N ALA A 17 -5.62 8.94 -7.65
CA ALA A 17 -5.21 8.33 -6.38
C ALA A 17 -3.86 8.89 -5.89
N ALA A 18 -2.91 9.10 -6.80
CA ALA A 18 -1.60 9.64 -6.45
C ALA A 18 -1.69 11.09 -6.01
N LEU A 19 -2.42 11.92 -6.77
CA LEU A 19 -2.62 13.33 -6.47
C LEU A 19 -3.39 13.56 -5.17
N SER A 20 -4.47 12.79 -4.94
CA SER A 20 -5.25 12.90 -3.70
C SER A 20 -4.42 12.47 -2.48
N ALA A 21 -3.62 11.41 -2.61
CA ALA A 21 -2.68 11.01 -1.57
C ALA A 21 -1.61 12.09 -1.32
N ALA A 22 -1.01 12.66 -2.37
CA ALA A 22 0.00 13.71 -2.26
C ALA A 22 -0.57 14.95 -1.55
N ARG A 23 -1.80 15.34 -1.90
CA ARG A 23 -2.49 16.46 -1.25
C ARG A 23 -2.76 16.17 0.23
N LEU A 24 -3.10 14.94 0.59
CA LEU A 24 -3.30 14.55 1.98
C LEU A 24 -1.98 14.64 2.76
N VAL A 25 -0.89 14.12 2.20
CA VAL A 25 0.45 14.16 2.80
C VAL A 25 0.89 15.60 3.07
N ASP A 26 0.71 16.48 2.08
CA ASP A 26 0.98 17.92 2.18
C ASP A 26 0.12 18.58 3.27
N LYS A 27 -1.19 18.31 3.30
CA LYS A 27 -2.13 18.88 4.29
C LYS A 27 -1.76 18.52 5.73
N TYR A 28 -1.30 17.31 5.98
CA TYR A 28 -0.94 16.83 7.32
C TYR A 28 0.57 16.91 7.60
N GLN A 29 1.36 17.54 6.72
CA GLN A 29 2.82 17.67 6.81
C GLN A 29 3.50 16.34 7.18
N SER A 30 2.99 15.24 6.62
CA SER A 30 3.36 13.90 7.02
C SER A 30 4.51 13.39 6.15
N GLU A 31 5.72 13.87 6.41
CA GLU A 31 6.94 13.48 5.68
C GLU A 31 7.28 11.98 5.80
N ASP A 32 6.65 11.31 6.77
CA ASP A 32 6.75 9.87 6.96
C ASP A 32 6.09 9.04 5.84
N ILE A 33 5.30 9.65 4.95
CA ILE A 33 4.54 8.92 3.92
C ILE A 33 5.21 9.10 2.55
N LYS A 34 5.68 7.99 1.96
CA LYS A 34 6.17 7.96 0.57
C LYS A 34 5.11 7.39 -0.35
N ILE A 35 4.80 8.12 -1.42
CA ILE A 35 3.85 7.68 -2.45
C ILE A 35 4.66 7.17 -3.65
N THR A 36 4.30 6.00 -4.16
CA THR A 36 4.90 5.44 -5.36
C THR A 36 3.83 4.95 -6.32
N VAL A 37 3.98 5.25 -7.61
CA VAL A 37 3.15 4.71 -8.69
C VAL A 37 4.00 3.74 -9.51
N ILE A 38 3.52 2.51 -9.76
CA ILE A 38 4.12 1.58 -10.72
C ILE A 38 3.26 1.53 -11.98
N ALA A 39 3.84 1.85 -13.14
CA ALA A 39 3.18 1.63 -14.43
C ALA A 39 4.18 1.43 -15.58
N PRO A 40 3.77 0.81 -16.70
CA PRO A 40 4.66 0.58 -17.83
C PRO A 40 5.13 1.89 -18.50
N GLN A 41 4.27 2.91 -18.53
CA GLN A 41 4.50 4.20 -19.15
C GLN A 41 3.92 5.30 -18.24
N PRO A 42 4.61 6.44 -18.04
CA PRO A 42 4.11 7.59 -17.28
C PRO A 42 3.21 8.47 -18.14
N GLU A 43 2.24 7.88 -18.82
CA GLU A 43 1.42 8.55 -19.82
C GLU A 43 -0.05 8.18 -19.66
N LEU A 44 -0.92 9.18 -19.69
CA LEU A 44 -2.36 9.00 -19.70
C LEU A 44 -2.89 9.14 -21.11
N ARG A 45 -3.49 8.07 -21.64
CA ARG A 45 -4.16 8.08 -22.95
C ARG A 45 -5.62 8.46 -22.75
N VAL A 46 -5.96 9.69 -23.10
CA VAL A 46 -7.34 10.22 -23.00
C VAL A 46 -8.02 9.98 -24.34
N ARG A 47 -8.66 8.81 -24.51
CA ARG A 47 -9.29 8.41 -25.78
C ARG A 47 -10.78 8.07 -25.61
N PRO A 48 -11.69 9.04 -25.78
CA PRO A 48 -13.12 8.78 -25.80
C PRO A 48 -13.58 7.93 -27.01
N ARG A 49 -12.88 7.99 -28.14
CA ARG A 49 -13.20 7.26 -29.39
C ARG A 49 -11.97 6.53 -29.92
N PHE A 50 -11.88 5.23 -29.65
CA PHE A 50 -10.69 4.43 -29.96
C PHE A 50 -10.51 4.06 -31.45
N TYR A 51 -11.54 4.25 -32.29
CA TYR A 51 -11.59 3.83 -33.70
C TYR A 51 -11.13 4.90 -34.71
N GLU A 52 -10.88 6.14 -34.27
CA GLU A 52 -10.47 7.23 -35.16
C GLU A 52 -8.94 7.22 -35.42
N ASN A 53 -8.55 7.42 -36.68
CA ASN A 53 -7.15 7.48 -37.12
C ASN A 53 -6.53 8.87 -36.83
N ALA A 54 -5.87 9.00 -35.68
CA ALA A 54 -4.85 9.99 -35.33
C ALA A 54 -4.50 9.78 -33.85
N VAL A 55 -3.89 8.63 -33.54
CA VAL A 55 -3.88 8.02 -32.20
C VAL A 55 -2.83 8.59 -31.25
N THR A 56 -1.79 9.21 -31.79
CA THR A 56 -0.58 9.62 -31.06
C THR A 56 -0.67 11.01 -30.42
N THR A 57 -1.65 11.84 -30.79
CA THR A 57 -1.77 13.23 -30.31
C THR A 57 -2.56 13.39 -29.00
N LEU A 58 -3.20 12.32 -28.49
CA LEU A 58 -4.07 12.35 -27.30
C LEU A 58 -3.42 11.71 -26.07
N VAL A 59 -2.11 11.94 -25.91
CA VAL A 59 -1.32 11.45 -24.78
C VAL A 59 -0.95 12.62 -23.87
N ALA A 60 -1.31 12.51 -22.59
CA ALA A 60 -0.89 13.45 -21.57
C ALA A 60 0.30 12.86 -20.77
N PRO A 61 1.48 13.51 -20.79
CA PRO A 61 2.62 13.06 -20.00
C PRO A 61 2.35 13.31 -18.51
N LEU A 62 2.47 12.26 -17.69
CA LEU A 62 2.26 12.33 -16.24
C LEU A 62 3.55 12.58 -15.46
N GLN A 63 4.71 12.35 -16.07
CA GLN A 63 6.00 12.53 -15.41
C GLN A 63 6.17 13.93 -14.79
N PRO A 64 5.90 15.05 -15.51
CA PRO A 64 6.06 16.38 -14.94
C PRO A 64 5.13 16.62 -13.73
N LEU A 65 3.95 16.02 -13.74
CA LEU A 65 2.98 16.12 -12.66
C LEU A 65 3.43 15.33 -11.42
N PHE A 66 4.00 14.14 -11.61
CA PHE A 66 4.55 13.36 -10.51
C PHE A 66 5.78 14.03 -9.88
N ASP A 67 6.63 14.64 -10.70
CA ASP A 67 7.82 15.35 -10.22
C ASP A 67 7.45 16.56 -9.35
N ILE A 68 6.46 17.37 -9.77
CA ILE A 68 5.98 18.53 -8.99
C ILE A 68 5.30 18.10 -7.68
N THR A 69 4.62 16.96 -7.68
CA THR A 69 3.85 16.49 -6.52
C THR A 69 4.64 15.58 -5.58
N GLY A 70 5.91 15.31 -5.88
CA GLY A 70 6.77 14.44 -5.06
C GLY A 70 6.36 12.96 -5.11
N VAL A 71 5.63 12.54 -6.14
CA VAL A 71 5.22 11.15 -6.33
C VAL A 71 6.33 10.38 -7.02
N ASN A 72 6.78 9.27 -6.42
CA ASN A 72 7.83 8.45 -7.03
C ASN A 72 7.26 7.52 -8.12
N PHE A 73 7.68 7.72 -9.36
CA PHE A 73 7.26 6.86 -10.48
C PHE A 73 8.25 5.72 -10.71
N LEU A 74 7.73 4.48 -10.78
CA LEU A 74 8.50 3.29 -11.11
C LEU A 74 7.98 2.70 -12.42
N ARG A 75 8.87 2.60 -13.40
CA ARG A 75 8.54 1.98 -14.69
C ARG A 75 8.50 0.46 -14.54
N GLY A 76 7.33 -0.13 -14.77
CA GLY A 76 7.18 -1.58 -14.76
C GLY A 76 5.73 -2.06 -14.64
N THR A 77 5.55 -3.37 -14.70
CA THR A 77 4.26 -4.04 -14.61
C THR A 77 4.23 -4.89 -13.34
N VAL A 78 3.26 -4.62 -12.46
CA VAL A 78 3.05 -5.44 -11.26
C VAL A 78 2.61 -6.84 -11.68
N ARG A 79 3.25 -7.87 -11.13
CA ARG A 79 2.96 -9.28 -11.42
C ARG A 79 2.14 -9.92 -10.33
N GLN A 80 2.54 -9.72 -9.08
CA GLN A 80 1.90 -10.36 -7.94
C GLN A 80 1.93 -9.46 -6.71
N ILE A 81 0.87 -9.55 -5.92
CA ILE A 81 0.74 -8.89 -4.63
C ILE A 81 0.74 -9.99 -3.57
N PHE A 82 1.57 -9.84 -2.53
CA PHE A 82 1.66 -10.76 -1.40
C PHE A 82 1.10 -10.08 -0.15
N PRO A 83 -0.19 -10.28 0.18
CA PRO A 83 -0.83 -9.59 1.30
C PRO A 83 -0.25 -10.00 2.66
N GLY A 84 0.20 -11.26 2.78
CA GLY A 84 0.76 -11.82 4.02
C GLY A 84 2.09 -11.18 4.42
N SER A 85 3.01 -11.00 3.46
CA SER A 85 4.29 -10.32 3.69
C SER A 85 4.22 -8.80 3.47
N LYS A 86 3.10 -8.29 2.93
CA LYS A 86 2.92 -6.89 2.51
C LYS A 86 3.97 -6.47 1.48
N GLU A 87 4.14 -7.29 0.46
CA GLU A 87 5.09 -7.09 -0.62
C GLU A 87 4.40 -7.11 -1.97
N VAL A 88 5.03 -6.48 -2.97
CA VAL A 88 4.56 -6.48 -4.35
C VAL A 88 5.72 -6.81 -5.27
N SER A 89 5.56 -7.79 -6.15
CA SER A 89 6.50 -8.07 -7.22
C SER A 89 6.11 -7.32 -8.49
N TRP A 90 7.09 -6.76 -9.17
CA TRP A 90 6.90 -6.11 -10.46
C TRP A 90 8.05 -6.45 -11.39
N THR A 91 7.75 -6.51 -12.68
CA THR A 91 8.75 -6.61 -13.73
C THR A 91 9.11 -5.21 -14.17
N ASP A 92 10.37 -4.83 -14.10
CA ASP A 92 10.85 -3.55 -14.60
C ASP A 92 10.92 -3.52 -16.14
N ALA A 93 11.31 -2.37 -16.70
CA ALA A 93 11.43 -2.22 -18.15
C ALA A 93 12.50 -3.12 -18.79
N SER A 94 13.49 -3.57 -18.01
CA SER A 94 14.53 -4.53 -18.44
C SER A 94 14.08 -5.98 -18.37
N GLY A 95 12.87 -6.26 -17.86
CA GLY A 95 12.38 -7.63 -17.69
C GLY A 95 12.81 -8.29 -16.37
N GLU A 96 13.52 -7.56 -15.50
CA GLU A 96 13.94 -8.07 -14.19
C GLU A 96 12.76 -8.00 -13.22
N THR A 97 12.54 -9.09 -12.46
CA THR A 97 11.51 -9.12 -11.43
C THR A 97 12.09 -8.59 -10.12
N ARG A 98 11.51 -7.49 -9.62
CA ARG A 98 11.87 -6.87 -8.35
C ARG A 98 10.73 -7.01 -7.36
N VAL A 99 11.06 -6.99 -6.07
CA VAL A 99 10.08 -7.07 -4.97
C VAL A 99 10.17 -5.83 -4.08
N LYS A 100 9.04 -5.19 -3.83
CA LYS A 100 8.96 -3.95 -3.03
C LYS A 100 8.16 -4.22 -1.77
N PRO A 101 8.76 -4.06 -0.57
CA PRO A 101 8.00 -4.10 0.66
C PRO A 101 7.15 -2.83 0.82
N LEU A 102 5.90 -2.99 1.22
CA LEU A 102 4.97 -1.90 1.56
C LEU A 102 5.17 -1.41 3.00
N ARG A 103 5.92 -2.16 3.81
CA ARG A 103 6.31 -1.77 5.16
C ARG A 103 7.74 -1.27 5.15
N SER A 104 8.01 -0.16 5.83
CA SER A 104 9.39 0.21 6.12
C SER A 104 10.01 -0.83 7.05
N PRO A 105 11.29 -1.22 6.84
CA PRO A 105 12.01 -2.07 7.78
C PRO A 105 11.95 -1.38 9.14
N GLY A 106 11.19 -1.96 10.06
CA GLY A 106 11.01 -1.38 11.39
C GLY A 106 12.33 -1.47 12.12
N THR A 107 13.03 -0.35 12.26
CA THR A 107 14.02 -0.23 13.33
C THR A 107 13.27 -0.44 14.65
N CYS A 108 13.62 -1.49 15.38
CA CYS A 108 13.12 -1.70 16.73
C CYS A 108 13.68 -0.58 17.62
N GLN A 109 13.00 0.56 17.70
CA GLN A 109 13.34 1.59 18.67
C GLN A 109 12.87 1.10 20.05
N ARG A 110 13.82 0.55 20.81
CA ARG A 110 13.68 0.38 22.27
C ARG A 110 13.43 1.77 22.86
N GLN A 111 12.19 2.08 23.20
CA GLN A 111 11.91 3.25 24.03
C GLN A 111 12.31 2.92 25.48
N PRO A 112 13.18 3.69 26.12
CA PRO A 112 13.41 3.58 27.54
C PRO A 112 12.14 4.06 28.26
N ARG A 113 11.24 3.14 28.64
CA ARG A 113 10.19 3.45 29.62
C ARG A 113 10.90 3.89 30.89
N ARG A 114 10.85 5.18 31.26
CA ARG A 114 11.23 5.63 32.60
C ARG A 114 10.38 4.86 33.61
N SER A 115 11.05 4.09 34.47
CA SER A 115 10.42 3.48 35.65
C SER A 115 10.20 4.60 36.66
N LEU A 116 8.95 4.78 37.10
CA LEU A 116 8.64 5.59 38.29
C LEU A 116 8.50 4.72 39.55
N THR A 117 8.66 3.41 39.43
CA THR A 117 8.69 2.48 40.56
C THR A 117 9.75 1.43 40.29
N GLY A 118 10.64 1.24 41.27
CA GLY A 118 11.68 0.23 41.25
C GLY A 118 11.06 -1.16 41.32
N GLY A 119 10.98 -1.83 40.17
CA GLY A 119 10.54 -3.21 40.05
C GLY A 119 11.23 -3.86 38.87
N ARG A 120 11.87 -5.02 39.10
CA ARG A 120 12.64 -5.78 38.09
C ARG A 120 11.73 -6.12 36.90
N ARG A 121 12.21 -5.82 35.69
CA ARG A 121 11.47 -6.02 34.44
C ARG A 121 11.76 -7.39 33.85
N SER A 122 10.71 -8.14 33.52
CA SER A 122 10.75 -9.24 32.57
C SER A 122 10.76 -8.67 31.15
N ASP A 123 11.75 -9.08 30.35
CA ASP A 123 11.90 -8.74 28.94
C ASP A 123 10.81 -9.44 28.10
N THR A 124 9.58 -8.93 28.17
CA THR A 124 8.52 -9.35 27.24
C THR A 124 8.42 -8.35 26.10
N CYS A 125 8.91 -8.78 24.94
CA CYS A 125 8.74 -8.08 23.68
C CYS A 125 7.26 -8.09 23.30
N PHE A 126 6.56 -6.96 23.52
CA PHE A 126 5.16 -6.82 23.16
C PHE A 126 5.03 -6.69 21.64
N ARG A 127 4.88 -7.82 20.95
CA ARG A 127 4.40 -7.88 19.57
C ARG A 127 2.95 -7.37 19.58
N SER A 128 2.70 -6.21 18.99
CA SER A 128 1.34 -5.80 18.65
C SER A 128 0.80 -6.71 17.53
N GLY A 129 0.31 -7.89 17.93
CA GLY A 129 -0.40 -8.83 17.10
C GLY A 129 -1.79 -8.31 16.78
N SER A 130 -2.07 -8.18 15.48
CA SER A 130 -3.41 -8.03 14.92
C SER A 130 -4.32 -9.12 15.51
N ALA A 131 -5.39 -8.69 16.18
CA ALA A 131 -6.45 -9.58 16.66
C ALA A 131 -7.17 -10.20 15.46
N GLY A 132 -6.77 -11.41 15.09
CA GLY A 132 -7.55 -12.29 14.21
C GLY A 132 -8.74 -12.86 14.98
N LYS A 133 -9.95 -12.54 14.52
CA LYS A 133 -11.18 -13.23 14.93
C LYS A 133 -11.05 -14.71 14.54
N ARG A 134 -10.89 -15.58 15.53
CA ARG A 134 -11.16 -17.02 15.38
C ARG A 134 -12.66 -17.22 15.57
N GLY A 135 -13.35 -17.55 14.49
CA GLY A 135 -14.67 -18.16 14.56
C GLY A 135 -14.52 -19.58 15.08
N SER A 136 -15.11 -19.87 16.24
CA SER A 136 -15.22 -21.23 16.76
C SER A 136 -16.51 -21.86 16.25
N SER A 137 -16.34 -22.88 15.41
CA SER A 137 -17.29 -23.95 15.17
C SER A 137 -17.61 -24.67 16.49
N GLY A 138 -18.90 -24.81 16.81
CA GLY A 138 -19.40 -25.68 17.88
C GLY A 138 -20.57 -26.49 17.34
N THR A 139 -20.33 -27.78 17.13
CA THR A 139 -21.34 -28.81 16.82
C THR A 139 -21.86 -29.44 18.11
N THR A 140 -23.09 -29.97 18.01
CA THR A 140 -23.61 -31.20 18.68
C THR A 140 -24.73 -30.99 19.71
N SER A 141 -25.88 -31.66 19.44
CA SER A 141 -26.86 -32.34 20.34
C SER A 141 -27.43 -31.55 21.55
N GLU A 142 -28.72 -31.53 21.89
CA GLU A 142 -29.67 -32.64 22.02
C GLU A 142 -31.09 -32.08 22.35
N ARG A 143 -32.15 -32.84 22.04
CA ARG A 143 -33.56 -32.65 22.46
C ARG A 143 -33.73 -32.99 23.97
N PRO A 144 -34.81 -32.62 24.73
CA PRO A 144 -36.23 -32.92 24.40
C PRO A 144 -37.36 -32.01 24.95
N GLY A 145 -38.53 -32.06 24.28
CA GLY A 145 -39.89 -32.26 24.84
C GLY A 145 -40.63 -31.17 25.67
N LEU A 146 -41.72 -30.64 25.06
CA LEU A 146 -43.08 -30.30 25.59
C LEU A 146 -43.25 -29.34 26.81
N PRO A 147 -44.48 -28.88 27.14
CA PRO A 147 -45.62 -28.42 26.33
C PRO A 147 -46.15 -27.02 26.77
N GLY A 148 -47.08 -26.45 26.01
CA GLY A 148 -47.85 -25.27 26.39
C GLY A 148 -48.70 -24.74 25.25
#